data_AF-A0AAI8W187-F1
#
_entry.id   AF-A0AAI8W187-F1
#
_cell.length_a   1.000
_cell.length_b   1.000
_cell.length_c   1.000
_cell.angle_alpha   90.00
_cell.angle_beta   90.00
_cell.angle_gamma   90.00
#
_symmetry.space_group_name_H-M   'P 1'
#
loop_
_entity.id
_entity.type
_entity.pdbx_description
1 polymer ?
#
loop_
_entity_poly.entity_id
_entity_poly.type
_entity_poly.pdbx_seq_one_letter_code
_entity_poly.pdbx_strand_id
1 'polypeptide(L)'
;MHTLGTAIIIFTLFLASFVSTFGSSIVVGDETTIAAHFRVSSDSTSSLVATYLFGCALAPLVFSPLSERHGRRFAIWGGTGIMAIFNMASAAAPNWAALLAFRFFAGFGSSAAMVVPSGIIADILPNVHLRGLASSWMMVNTTLGSVFGSIVSTAVHARWPGLWNVAYWINGGASVLAFALLLALPETRKKTIGEKHESPIKLSRVEQLILPIRMLLLEPMVTFCCLFLSTIYGIYYLLFQLLPPAFTTVYGWEGKTNDVTFVPLAVGTVLAGIVFTASSPALCRWAEGEGRARWAPENRRLPLACIGAGFIILALFVLGYAVREGTSSSLALVAEGAFGLGFLLVFMSLTNYLVDAYKVRSPASKSS
;
A
#
# COMPACT_ATOMS: atom_id res chain seq x y z
N MET A 1 20.81 -21.49 -11.97
CA MET A 1 19.41 -21.48 -12.47
C MET A 1 18.36 -21.07 -11.42
N HIS A 2 18.63 -21.14 -10.11
CA HIS A 2 17.64 -20.80 -9.07
C HIS A 2 17.36 -19.28 -8.86
N THR A 3 18.26 -18.40 -9.28
CA THR A 3 18.17 -16.94 -9.03
C THR A 3 17.25 -16.20 -9.98
N LEU A 4 17.23 -16.57 -11.27
CA LEU A 4 16.40 -15.91 -12.29
C LEU A 4 14.90 -16.15 -12.04
N GLY A 5 14.51 -17.37 -11.66
CA GLY A 5 13.12 -17.70 -11.32
C GLY A 5 12.62 -16.90 -10.11
N THR A 6 13.43 -16.77 -9.05
CA THR A 6 13.09 -15.95 -7.87
C THR A 6 12.96 -14.47 -8.23
N ALA A 7 13.84 -13.94 -9.08
CA ALA A 7 13.76 -12.55 -9.53
C ALA A 7 12.48 -12.27 -10.33
N ILE A 8 12.10 -13.17 -11.24
CA ILE A 8 10.84 -13.06 -12.01
C ILE A 8 9.64 -13.07 -11.06
N ILE A 9 9.61 -14.00 -10.09
CA ILE A 9 8.53 -14.07 -9.09
C ILE A 9 8.41 -12.75 -8.33
N ILE A 10 9.52 -12.23 -7.79
CA ILE A 10 9.53 -10.96 -7.05
C ILE A 10 9.06 -9.81 -7.94
N PHE A 11 9.52 -9.74 -9.19
CA PHE A 11 9.13 -8.70 -10.14
C PHE A 11 7.62 -8.72 -10.42
N THR A 12 7.05 -9.91 -10.68
CA THR A 12 5.60 -10.02 -10.92
C THR A 12 4.78 -9.66 -9.69
N LEU A 13 5.25 -10.02 -8.49
CA LEU A 13 4.61 -9.62 -7.24
C LEU A 13 4.65 -8.10 -7.06
N PHE A 14 5.79 -7.47 -7.31
CA PHE A 14 5.94 -6.01 -7.27
C PHE A 14 5.00 -5.33 -8.26
N LEU A 15 4.93 -5.83 -9.50
CA LEU A 15 4.02 -5.29 -10.51
C LEU A 15 2.56 -5.39 -10.06
N ALA A 16 2.13 -6.54 -9.51
CA ALA A 16 0.76 -6.70 -9.02
C ALA A 16 0.44 -5.77 -7.84
N SER A 17 1.35 -5.62 -6.88
CA SER A 17 1.19 -4.68 -5.76
C SER A 17 1.15 -3.22 -6.23
N PHE A 18 1.97 -2.87 -7.23
CA PHE A 18 1.99 -1.54 -7.83
C PHE A 18 0.66 -1.21 -8.49
N VAL A 19 0.13 -2.13 -9.31
CA VAL A 19 -1.16 -1.95 -9.99
C VAL A 19 -2.32 -1.83 -9.00
N SER A 20 -2.24 -2.54 -7.87
CA SER A 20 -3.25 -2.51 -6.82
C SER A 20 -3.44 -1.11 -6.21
N THR A 21 -2.36 -0.38 -5.94
CA THR A 21 -2.44 0.99 -5.42
C THR A 21 -2.53 2.04 -6.51
N PHE A 22 -2.02 1.75 -7.71
CA PHE A 22 -2.29 2.54 -8.91
C PHE A 22 -3.81 2.72 -9.11
N GLY A 23 -4.57 1.63 -9.03
CA GLY A 23 -6.03 1.68 -9.13
C GLY A 23 -6.74 2.49 -8.04
N SER A 24 -6.15 2.66 -6.86
CA SER A 24 -6.76 3.43 -5.76
C SER A 24 -6.80 4.94 -6.02
N SER A 25 -5.86 5.43 -6.83
CA SER A 25 -5.58 6.87 -7.02
C SER A 25 -5.85 7.37 -8.44
N ILE A 26 -6.18 6.45 -9.36
CA ILE A 26 -6.48 6.75 -10.76
C ILE A 26 -7.70 7.68 -10.97
N VAL A 27 -8.46 7.94 -9.90
CA VAL A 27 -9.65 8.80 -9.89
C VAL A 27 -9.26 10.29 -9.85
N VAL A 28 -8.13 10.63 -9.21
CA VAL A 28 -7.81 11.98 -8.73
C VAL A 28 -7.83 13.04 -9.83
N GLY A 29 -7.33 12.74 -11.02
CA GLY A 29 -7.28 13.68 -12.13
C GLY A 29 -8.61 13.89 -12.86
N ASP A 30 -9.54 12.93 -12.78
CA ASP A 30 -10.79 12.93 -13.55
C ASP A 30 -12.03 13.26 -12.70
N GLU A 31 -11.86 13.61 -11.41
CA GLU A 31 -12.96 13.83 -10.45
C GLU A 31 -14.04 14.79 -10.99
N THR A 32 -13.64 15.95 -11.53
CA THR A 32 -14.58 16.94 -12.08
C THR A 32 -15.34 16.42 -13.31
N THR A 33 -14.67 15.63 -14.16
CA THR A 33 -15.25 15.06 -15.38
C THR A 33 -16.22 13.93 -15.05
N ILE A 34 -15.87 13.10 -14.07
CA ILE A 34 -16.73 12.04 -13.54
C ILE A 34 -17.99 12.64 -12.91
N ALA A 35 -17.82 13.70 -12.10
CA ALA A 35 -18.94 14.41 -11.47
C ALA A 35 -19.92 14.96 -12.53
N ALA A 36 -19.39 15.60 -13.57
CA ALA A 36 -20.19 16.12 -14.68
C ALA A 36 -20.91 15.00 -15.47
N HIS A 37 -20.22 13.89 -15.76
CA HIS A 37 -20.78 12.78 -16.53
C HIS A 37 -21.94 12.09 -15.81
N PHE A 38 -21.78 11.80 -14.52
CA PHE A 38 -22.81 11.14 -13.72
C PHE A 38 -23.81 12.11 -13.07
N ARG A 39 -23.65 13.42 -13.27
CA ARG A 39 -24.49 14.49 -12.71
C ARG A 39 -24.56 14.42 -11.18
N VAL A 40 -23.42 14.20 -10.54
CA VAL A 40 -23.26 14.19 -9.07
C VAL A 40 -22.44 15.40 -8.62
N SER A 41 -22.50 15.73 -7.32
CA SER A 41 -21.66 16.80 -6.78
C SER A 41 -20.18 16.44 -6.84
N SER A 42 -19.31 17.42 -7.03
CA SER A 42 -17.85 17.21 -7.01
C SER A 42 -17.37 16.62 -5.68
N ASP A 43 -18.00 16.99 -4.56
CA ASP A 43 -17.66 16.40 -3.26
C ASP A 43 -17.99 14.91 -3.17
N SER A 44 -18.94 14.43 -3.99
CA SER A 44 -19.30 13.01 -4.02
C SER A 44 -18.20 12.15 -4.65
N THR A 45 -17.29 12.69 -5.47
CA THR A 45 -16.26 11.88 -6.15
C THR A 45 -15.19 11.34 -5.23
N SER A 46 -14.93 12.02 -4.10
CA SER A 46 -14.05 11.50 -3.04
C SER A 46 -14.51 10.15 -2.49
N SER A 47 -15.81 9.84 -2.57
CA SER A 47 -16.36 8.55 -2.16
C SER A 47 -15.86 7.36 -3.00
N LEU A 48 -15.38 7.59 -4.23
CA LEU A 48 -14.81 6.53 -5.08
C LEU A 48 -13.52 5.97 -4.48
N VAL A 49 -12.62 6.86 -4.04
CA VAL A 49 -11.37 6.48 -3.36
C VAL A 49 -11.70 5.82 -2.02
N ALA A 50 -12.61 6.41 -1.24
CA ALA A 50 -13.02 5.86 0.05
C ALA A 50 -13.61 4.43 -0.08
N THR A 51 -14.48 4.20 -1.07
CA THR A 51 -15.11 2.89 -1.32
C THR A 51 -14.09 1.84 -1.75
N TYR A 52 -13.09 2.23 -2.56
CA TYR A 52 -11.98 1.36 -2.93
C TYR A 52 -11.15 0.96 -1.70
N LEU A 53 -10.77 1.93 -0.87
CA LEU A 53 -10.01 1.69 0.36
C LEU A 53 -10.80 0.87 1.38
N PHE A 54 -12.12 1.07 1.44
CA PHE A 54 -13.01 0.27 2.28
C PHE A 54 -13.01 -1.20 1.84
N GLY A 55 -13.06 -1.47 0.52
CA GLY A 55 -12.85 -2.81 -0.03
C GLY A 55 -11.48 -3.38 0.36
N CYS A 56 -10.42 -2.59 0.22
CA CYS A 56 -9.06 -2.98 0.59
C CYS A 56 -8.92 -3.34 2.08
N ALA A 57 -9.67 -2.67 2.97
CA ALA A 57 -9.61 -2.86 4.41
C ALA A 57 -10.32 -4.15 4.86
N LEU A 58 -11.42 -4.55 4.20
CA LEU A 58 -12.16 -5.77 4.53
C LEU A 58 -11.51 -7.04 3.97
N ALA A 59 -10.87 -6.93 2.82
CA ALA A 59 -10.32 -8.06 2.07
C ALA A 59 -9.25 -8.91 2.79
N PRO A 60 -8.35 -8.36 3.64
CA PRO A 60 -7.36 -9.16 4.37
C PRO A 60 -8.02 -10.22 5.27
N LEU A 61 -9.23 -9.97 5.79
CA LEU A 61 -10.00 -10.93 6.59
C LEU A 61 -10.33 -12.21 5.81
N VAL A 62 -10.40 -12.12 4.48
CA VAL A 62 -10.68 -13.26 3.59
C VAL A 62 -9.39 -13.80 2.98
N PHE A 63 -8.56 -12.95 2.36
CA PHE A 63 -7.40 -13.41 1.60
C PHE A 63 -6.25 -13.89 2.48
N SER A 64 -6.07 -13.34 3.69
CA SER A 64 -5.02 -13.79 4.61
C SER A 64 -5.20 -15.27 4.98
N PRO A 65 -6.33 -15.71 5.60
CA PRO A 65 -6.52 -17.13 5.93
C PRO A 65 -6.64 -18.01 4.69
N LEU A 66 -7.20 -17.50 3.60
CA LEU A 66 -7.28 -18.25 2.33
C LEU A 66 -5.88 -18.61 1.80
N SER A 67 -4.92 -17.69 1.91
CA SER A 67 -3.54 -17.89 1.47
C SER A 67 -2.79 -18.95 2.27
N GLU A 68 -3.12 -19.09 3.55
CA GLU A 68 -2.49 -20.06 4.45
C GLU A 68 -3.08 -21.46 4.30
N ARG A 69 -4.37 -21.58 3.99
CA ARG A 69 -5.06 -22.88 3.90
C ARG A 69 -5.02 -23.49 2.51
N HIS A 70 -5.42 -22.73 1.49
CA HIS A 70 -5.55 -23.22 0.12
C HIS A 70 -4.28 -22.96 -0.72
N GLY A 71 -3.27 -22.32 -0.11
CA GLY A 71 -2.02 -21.98 -0.74
C GLY A 71 -2.00 -20.55 -1.28
N ARG A 72 -0.81 -19.93 -1.27
CA ARG A 72 -0.61 -18.52 -1.63
C ARG A 72 -0.99 -18.22 -3.09
N ARG A 73 -0.78 -19.18 -4.00
CA ARG A 73 -1.12 -19.07 -5.43
C ARG A 73 -2.63 -18.90 -5.65
N PHE A 74 -3.45 -19.69 -4.95
CA PHE A 74 -4.91 -19.59 -5.10
C PHE A 74 -5.44 -18.25 -4.60
N ALA A 75 -4.95 -17.78 -3.45
CA ALA A 75 -5.35 -16.49 -2.89
C ALA A 75 -4.95 -15.31 -3.78
N ILE A 76 -3.72 -15.30 -4.31
CA ILE A 76 -3.26 -14.21 -5.18
C ILE A 76 -3.98 -14.21 -6.52
N TRP A 77 -4.26 -15.38 -7.11
CA TRP A 77 -5.04 -15.50 -8.34
C TRP A 77 -6.48 -15.04 -8.17
N GLY A 78 -7.15 -15.49 -7.09
CA GLY A 78 -8.53 -15.09 -6.82
C GLY A 78 -8.66 -13.57 -6.66
N GLY A 79 -7.80 -12.96 -5.86
CA GLY A 79 -7.87 -11.51 -5.63
C GLY A 79 -7.44 -10.67 -6.82
N THR A 80 -6.35 -11.04 -7.52
CA THR A 80 -5.93 -10.27 -8.71
C THR A 80 -6.85 -10.49 -9.91
N GLY A 81 -7.54 -11.62 -10.00
CA GLY A 81 -8.62 -11.84 -10.97
C GLY A 81 -9.82 -10.91 -10.70
N ILE A 82 -10.26 -10.82 -9.43
CA ILE A 82 -11.31 -9.87 -9.02
C ILE A 82 -10.88 -8.43 -9.33
N MET A 83 -9.65 -8.05 -8.97
CA MET A 83 -9.08 -6.74 -9.29
C MET A 83 -9.16 -6.46 -10.81
N ALA A 84 -8.71 -7.38 -11.65
CA ALA A 84 -8.70 -7.21 -13.10
C ALA A 84 -10.11 -7.04 -13.69
N ILE A 85 -11.07 -7.88 -13.26
CA ILE A 85 -12.45 -7.81 -13.74
C ILE A 85 -13.09 -6.49 -13.34
N PHE A 86 -13.01 -6.11 -12.07
CA PHE A 86 -13.72 -4.94 -11.55
C PHE A 86 -13.02 -3.60 -11.86
N ASN A 87 -11.70 -3.58 -12.09
CA ASN A 87 -11.03 -2.42 -12.67
C ASN A 87 -11.40 -2.21 -14.14
N MET A 88 -11.69 -3.29 -14.89
CA MET A 88 -12.22 -3.17 -16.24
C MET A 88 -13.69 -2.73 -16.25
N ALA A 89 -14.53 -3.35 -15.42
CA ALA A 89 -15.95 -3.00 -15.28
C ALA A 89 -16.14 -1.53 -14.86
N SER A 90 -15.25 -1.06 -13.99
CA SER A 90 -15.07 0.34 -13.59
C SER A 90 -14.99 1.33 -14.76
N ALA A 91 -14.34 0.96 -15.87
CA ALA A 91 -14.21 1.82 -17.05
C ALA A 91 -15.48 1.83 -17.92
N ALA A 92 -16.30 0.79 -17.80
CA ALA A 92 -17.55 0.61 -18.53
C ALA A 92 -18.79 0.83 -17.63
N ALA A 93 -18.64 1.54 -16.51
CA ALA A 93 -19.71 1.70 -15.54
C ALA A 93 -20.91 2.49 -16.13
N PRO A 94 -22.14 1.94 -16.09
CA PRO A 94 -23.29 2.59 -16.71
C PRO A 94 -23.92 3.69 -15.84
N ASN A 95 -23.68 3.67 -14.53
CA ASN A 95 -24.22 4.65 -13.59
C ASN A 95 -23.32 4.78 -12.34
N TRP A 96 -23.60 5.81 -11.54
CA TRP A 96 -22.83 6.15 -10.33
C TRP A 96 -22.76 5.01 -9.30
N ALA A 97 -23.89 4.33 -9.05
CA ALA A 97 -23.97 3.24 -8.08
C ALA A 97 -23.15 2.02 -8.55
N ALA A 98 -23.21 1.69 -9.83
CA ALA A 98 -22.40 0.63 -10.42
C ALA A 98 -20.91 0.96 -10.33
N LEU A 99 -20.52 2.22 -10.56
CA LEU A 99 -19.14 2.66 -10.42
C LEU A 99 -18.64 2.47 -8.97
N LEU A 100 -19.44 2.85 -7.97
CA LEU A 100 -19.11 2.63 -6.55
C LEU A 100 -18.98 1.14 -6.21
N ALA A 101 -19.91 0.31 -6.67
CA ALA A 101 -19.86 -1.13 -6.45
C ALA A 101 -18.61 -1.75 -7.11
N PHE A 102 -18.30 -1.37 -8.35
CA PHE A 102 -17.09 -1.83 -9.04
C PHE A 102 -15.82 -1.36 -8.34
N ARG A 103 -15.79 -0.14 -7.79
CA ARG A 103 -14.66 0.32 -6.95
C ARG A 103 -14.47 -0.52 -5.71
N PHE A 104 -15.56 -0.84 -5.02
CA PHE A 104 -15.51 -1.67 -3.81
C PHE A 104 -14.88 -3.03 -4.11
N PHE A 105 -15.37 -3.73 -5.14
CA PHE A 105 -14.86 -5.04 -5.49
C PHE A 105 -13.45 -5.00 -6.10
N ALA A 106 -13.12 -3.96 -6.85
CA ALA A 106 -11.75 -3.75 -7.33
C ALA A 106 -10.78 -3.61 -6.15
N GLY A 107 -11.09 -2.74 -5.18
CA GLY A 107 -10.28 -2.59 -3.96
C GLY A 107 -10.20 -3.87 -3.14
N PHE A 108 -11.33 -4.59 -3.03
CA PHE A 108 -11.36 -5.90 -2.37
C PHE A 108 -10.38 -6.88 -3.00
N GLY A 109 -10.37 -7.00 -4.33
CA GLY A 109 -9.42 -7.86 -5.06
C GLY A 109 -7.96 -7.39 -4.92
N SER A 110 -7.72 -6.08 -5.02
CA SER A 110 -6.39 -5.46 -4.95
C SER A 110 -5.65 -5.76 -3.65
N SER A 111 -6.37 -5.90 -2.53
CA SER A 111 -5.78 -6.25 -1.24
C SER A 111 -5.02 -7.57 -1.25
N ALA A 112 -5.45 -8.56 -2.05
CA ALA A 112 -4.72 -9.82 -2.17
C ALA A 112 -3.30 -9.62 -2.74
N ALA A 113 -3.16 -8.70 -3.70
CA ALA A 113 -1.86 -8.31 -4.25
C ALA A 113 -1.07 -7.35 -3.35
N MET A 114 -1.63 -6.88 -2.23
CA MET A 114 -0.88 -6.15 -1.20
C MET A 114 -0.42 -7.09 -0.07
N VAL A 115 -1.29 -8.00 0.38
CA VAL A 115 -1.07 -8.82 1.58
C VAL A 115 -0.31 -10.11 1.29
N VAL A 116 -0.69 -10.83 0.22
CA VAL A 116 -0.13 -12.17 -0.06
C VAL A 116 1.35 -12.13 -0.48
N PRO A 117 1.82 -11.15 -1.28
CA PRO A 117 3.22 -11.09 -1.70
C PRO A 117 4.27 -11.11 -0.58
N SER A 118 4.05 -10.38 0.53
CA SER A 118 4.98 -10.38 1.68
C SER A 118 5.22 -11.79 2.22
N GLY A 119 4.18 -12.61 2.19
CA GLY A 119 4.26 -14.01 2.59
C GLY A 119 4.96 -14.89 1.55
N ILE A 120 4.76 -14.66 0.26
CA ILE A 120 5.49 -15.37 -0.80
C ILE A 120 6.99 -15.04 -0.74
N ILE A 121 7.34 -13.77 -0.52
CA ILE A 121 8.73 -13.31 -0.33
C ILE A 121 9.38 -14.00 0.88
N ALA A 122 8.63 -14.16 1.97
CA ALA A 122 9.09 -14.88 3.16
C ALA A 122 9.38 -16.37 2.88
N ASP A 123 8.60 -17.01 2.00
CA ASP A 123 8.78 -18.42 1.64
C ASP A 123 9.97 -18.65 0.68
N ILE A 124 10.24 -17.73 -0.26
CA ILE A 124 11.28 -17.91 -1.30
C ILE A 124 12.68 -17.46 -0.90
N LEU A 125 12.79 -16.41 -0.08
CA LEU A 125 14.09 -15.93 0.38
C LEU A 125 14.45 -16.67 1.66
N PRO A 126 15.63 -17.29 1.82
CA PRO A 126 16.00 -17.94 3.08
C PRO A 126 16.56 -16.96 4.13
N ASN A 127 17.20 -15.88 3.70
CA ASN A 127 17.89 -14.93 4.57
C ASN A 127 16.90 -13.91 5.19
N VAL A 128 16.86 -13.83 6.53
CA VAL A 128 15.98 -12.92 7.30
C VAL A 128 16.20 -11.46 6.92
N HIS A 129 17.44 -11.05 6.67
CA HIS A 129 17.76 -9.67 6.29
C HIS A 129 17.21 -9.34 4.90
N LEU A 130 17.43 -10.22 3.91
CA LEU A 130 16.93 -10.05 2.54
C LEU A 130 15.39 -10.06 2.49
N ARG A 131 14.73 -10.90 3.31
CA ARG A 131 13.25 -10.90 3.46
C ARG A 131 12.72 -9.55 3.92
N GLY A 132 13.34 -8.99 4.96
CA GLY A 132 12.95 -7.69 5.52
C GLY A 132 13.16 -6.55 4.52
N LEU A 133 14.29 -6.55 3.81
CA LEU A 133 14.56 -5.59 2.75
C LEU A 133 13.57 -5.70 1.59
N ALA A 134 13.34 -6.90 1.06
CA ALA A 134 12.41 -7.12 -0.04
C ALA A 134 10.96 -6.70 0.32
N SER A 135 10.52 -7.02 1.55
CA SER A 135 9.19 -6.60 2.03
C SER A 135 9.08 -5.08 2.18
N SER A 136 10.16 -4.42 2.63
CA SER A 136 10.20 -2.96 2.77
C SER A 136 10.18 -2.28 1.40
N TRP A 137 10.99 -2.74 0.45
CA TRP A 137 10.97 -2.23 -0.94
C TRP A 137 9.63 -2.49 -1.65
N MET A 138 8.93 -3.56 -1.28
CA MET A 138 7.57 -3.79 -1.75
C MET A 138 6.59 -2.71 -1.24
N MET A 139 6.77 -2.21 -0.01
CA MET A 139 5.99 -1.08 0.51
C MET A 139 6.32 0.24 -0.21
N VAL A 140 7.60 0.49 -0.54
CA VAL A 140 7.98 1.62 -1.42
C VAL A 140 7.22 1.53 -2.73
N ASN A 141 7.33 0.38 -3.41
CA ASN A 141 6.69 0.12 -4.70
C ASN A 141 5.16 0.29 -4.63
N THR A 142 4.55 -0.20 -3.56
CA THR A 142 3.10 -0.06 -3.32
C THR A 142 2.72 1.41 -3.13
N THR A 143 3.53 2.22 -2.46
CA THR A 143 3.25 3.66 -2.29
C THR A 143 3.50 4.45 -3.57
N LEU A 144 4.49 4.05 -4.37
CA LEU A 144 4.71 4.62 -5.70
C LEU A 144 3.53 4.36 -6.63
N GLY A 145 2.88 3.19 -6.54
CA GLY A 145 1.68 2.89 -7.32
C GLY A 145 0.62 3.99 -7.22
N SER A 146 0.28 4.46 -6.01
CA SER A 146 -0.69 5.54 -5.79
C SER A 146 -0.21 6.93 -6.27
N VAL A 147 1.10 7.19 -6.22
CA VAL A 147 1.66 8.42 -6.79
C VAL A 147 1.55 8.42 -8.32
N PHE A 148 1.99 7.34 -8.96
CA PHE A 148 1.93 7.19 -10.40
C PHE A 148 0.49 7.11 -10.92
N GLY A 149 -0.44 6.52 -10.16
CA GLY A 149 -1.86 6.50 -10.53
C GLY A 149 -2.44 7.91 -10.60
N SER A 150 -2.09 8.78 -9.65
CA SER A 150 -2.51 10.18 -9.67
C SER A 150 -1.89 10.94 -10.85
N ILE A 151 -0.58 10.79 -11.09
CA ILE A 151 0.14 11.43 -12.21
C ILE A 151 -0.43 11.01 -13.57
N VAL A 152 -0.70 9.70 -13.76
CA VAL A 152 -1.28 9.21 -15.01
C VAL A 152 -2.70 9.71 -15.18
N SER A 153 -3.50 9.74 -14.10
CA SER A 153 -4.86 10.26 -14.12
C SER A 153 -4.89 11.73 -14.56
N THR A 154 -4.08 12.59 -13.94
CA THR A 154 -4.02 14.02 -14.27
C THR A 154 -3.47 14.26 -15.68
N ALA A 155 -2.48 13.49 -16.12
CA ALA A 155 -1.94 13.57 -17.49
C ALA A 155 -2.97 13.15 -18.55
N VAL A 156 -3.75 12.10 -18.28
CA VAL A 156 -4.85 11.64 -19.15
C VAL A 156 -5.93 12.71 -19.24
N HIS A 157 -6.34 13.28 -18.11
CA HIS A 157 -7.30 14.37 -18.06
C HIS A 157 -6.84 15.57 -18.89
N ALA A 158 -5.58 16.00 -18.72
CA ALA A 158 -5.02 17.12 -19.47
C ALA A 158 -4.97 16.87 -21.00
N ARG A 159 -4.80 15.61 -21.42
CA ARG A 159 -4.74 15.25 -22.85
C ARG A 159 -6.11 15.06 -23.48
N TRP A 160 -7.08 14.53 -22.71
CA TRP A 160 -8.41 14.13 -23.16
C TRP A 160 -9.48 14.49 -22.11
N PRO A 161 -9.78 15.77 -21.90
CA PRO A 161 -10.62 16.25 -20.79
C PRO A 161 -12.09 15.78 -20.84
N GLY A 162 -12.56 15.25 -21.98
CA GLY A 162 -13.92 14.72 -22.13
C GLY A 162 -14.07 13.22 -21.89
N LEU A 163 -12.97 12.49 -21.65
CA LEU A 163 -12.93 11.03 -21.64
C LEU A 163 -12.58 10.49 -20.24
N TRP A 164 -13.51 10.62 -19.29
CA TRP A 164 -13.33 10.23 -17.89
C TRP A 164 -12.96 8.75 -17.66
N ASN A 165 -13.25 7.88 -18.63
CA ASN A 165 -13.07 6.44 -18.47
C ASN A 165 -11.70 5.93 -18.95
N VAL A 166 -10.89 6.76 -19.62
CA VAL A 166 -9.60 6.33 -20.20
C VAL A 166 -8.61 5.93 -19.10
N ALA A 167 -8.55 6.68 -18.00
CA ALA A 167 -7.69 6.34 -16.86
C ALA A 167 -8.06 4.97 -16.26
N TYR A 168 -9.37 4.64 -16.20
CA TYR A 168 -9.82 3.31 -15.78
C TYR A 168 -9.50 2.22 -16.78
N TRP A 169 -9.57 2.47 -18.09
CA TRP A 169 -9.12 1.50 -19.10
C TRP A 169 -7.64 1.18 -18.98
N ILE A 170 -6.80 2.18 -18.71
CA ILE A 170 -5.35 1.99 -18.47
C ILE A 170 -5.13 1.12 -17.23
N ASN A 171 -5.80 1.44 -16.12
CA ASN A 171 -5.69 0.65 -14.89
C ASN A 171 -6.26 -0.78 -15.06
N GLY A 172 -7.38 -0.94 -15.75
CA GLY A 172 -7.99 -2.23 -16.09
C GLY A 172 -7.04 -3.08 -16.94
N GLY A 173 -6.45 -2.51 -17.98
CA GLY A 173 -5.44 -3.17 -18.82
C GLY A 173 -4.21 -3.58 -18.03
N ALA A 174 -3.68 -2.69 -17.18
CA ALA A 174 -2.56 -3.01 -16.29
C ALA A 174 -2.90 -4.14 -15.30
N SER A 175 -4.14 -4.16 -14.79
CA SER A 175 -4.63 -5.21 -13.89
C SER A 175 -4.76 -6.57 -14.59
N VAL A 176 -5.25 -6.59 -15.83
CA VAL A 176 -5.31 -7.81 -16.65
C VAL A 176 -3.91 -8.32 -16.97
N LEU A 177 -2.97 -7.42 -17.30
CA LEU A 177 -1.58 -7.80 -17.54
C LEU A 177 -0.94 -8.40 -16.28
N ALA A 178 -1.11 -7.76 -15.12
CA ALA A 178 -0.61 -8.27 -13.85
C ALA A 178 -1.20 -9.66 -13.54
N PHE A 179 -2.51 -9.85 -13.74
CA PHE A 179 -3.18 -11.14 -13.57
C PHE A 179 -2.62 -12.20 -14.53
N ALA A 180 -2.47 -11.88 -15.82
CA ALA A 180 -1.95 -12.79 -16.82
C ALA A 180 -0.51 -13.24 -16.50
N LEU A 181 0.35 -12.32 -16.06
CA LEU A 181 1.70 -12.65 -15.62
C LEU A 181 1.70 -13.53 -14.36
N LEU A 182 0.76 -13.31 -13.44
CA LEU A 182 0.62 -14.13 -12.24
C LEU A 182 0.15 -15.56 -12.54
N LEU A 183 -0.60 -15.79 -13.62
CA LEU A 183 -0.99 -17.14 -14.04
C LEU A 183 0.22 -17.99 -14.44
N ALA A 184 1.26 -17.36 -14.99
CA ALA A 184 2.51 -18.02 -15.37
C ALA A 184 3.40 -18.40 -14.17
N LEU A 185 3.10 -17.94 -12.94
CA LEU A 185 3.92 -18.29 -11.79
C LEU A 185 3.73 -19.76 -11.36
N PRO A 186 4.83 -20.49 -11.09
CA PRO A 186 4.78 -21.80 -10.47
C PRO A 186 4.32 -21.73 -9.01
N GLU A 187 3.74 -22.81 -8.48
CA GLU A 187 3.37 -22.91 -7.07
C GLU A 187 4.59 -22.73 -6.17
N THR A 188 4.58 -21.64 -5.40
CA THR A 188 5.72 -21.24 -4.57
C THR A 188 5.72 -21.91 -3.19
N ARG A 189 4.52 -22.23 -2.68
CA ARG A 189 4.41 -23.04 -1.47
C ARG A 189 4.63 -24.49 -1.88
N LYS A 190 5.83 -25.03 -1.63
CA LYS A 190 6.02 -26.48 -1.65
C LYS A 190 5.00 -27.09 -0.69
N LYS A 191 4.00 -27.82 -1.22
CA LYS A 191 3.43 -28.92 -0.44
C LYS A 191 4.63 -29.84 -0.17
N THR A 192 5.19 -29.78 1.02
CA THR A 192 5.98 -30.91 1.51
C THR A 192 4.99 -32.07 1.63
N ILE A 193 4.80 -32.81 0.53
CA ILE A 193 4.10 -34.09 0.51
C ILE A 193 4.98 -35.01 1.37
N GLY A 194 4.67 -35.14 2.66
CA GLY A 194 5.36 -36.10 3.53
C GLY A 194 5.46 -35.69 5.00
N GLU A 195 5.67 -34.42 5.31
CA GLU A 195 5.67 -33.97 6.70
C GLU A 195 4.34 -33.30 7.00
N LYS A 196 3.52 -33.99 7.80
CA LYS A 196 2.49 -33.36 8.62
C LYS A 196 3.18 -32.34 9.52
N HIS A 197 3.47 -31.16 9.00
CA HIS A 197 3.57 -29.99 9.85
C HIS A 197 2.13 -29.70 10.29
N GLU A 198 1.70 -30.44 11.31
CA GLU A 198 0.54 -30.06 12.09
C GLU A 198 0.82 -28.63 12.53
N SER A 199 0.11 -27.67 11.93
CA SER A 199 -0.03 -26.36 12.54
C SER A 199 -0.40 -26.63 14.02
N PRO A 200 0.37 -26.14 15.00
CA PRO A 200 0.22 -26.56 16.40
C PRO A 200 -1.15 -26.23 16.98
N ILE A 201 -2.01 -25.52 16.24
CA ILE A 201 -3.39 -25.27 16.58
C ILE A 201 -4.26 -25.47 15.33
N LYS A 202 -5.11 -26.49 15.34
CA LYS A 202 -6.23 -26.62 14.39
C LYS A 202 -7.31 -25.59 14.76
N LEU A 203 -7.01 -24.31 14.59
CA LEU A 203 -8.01 -23.25 14.77
C LEU A 203 -9.18 -23.51 13.81
N SER A 204 -10.39 -23.50 14.35
CA SER A 204 -11.62 -23.58 13.58
C SER A 204 -11.68 -22.46 12.53
N ARG A 205 -12.45 -22.68 11.45
CA ARG A 205 -12.66 -21.70 10.36
C ARG A 205 -13.10 -20.32 10.90
N VAL A 206 -13.79 -20.33 12.04
CA VAL A 206 -14.26 -19.13 12.75
C VAL A 206 -13.14 -18.50 13.58
N GLU A 207 -12.32 -19.28 14.28
CA GLU A 207 -11.26 -18.76 15.15
C GLU A 207 -10.15 -18.05 14.37
N GLN A 208 -9.87 -18.48 13.13
CA GLN A 208 -8.90 -17.80 12.26
C GLN A 208 -9.39 -16.43 11.76
N LEU A 209 -10.70 -16.25 11.57
CA LEU A 209 -11.29 -14.94 11.25
C LEU A 209 -11.41 -14.05 12.49
N ILE A 210 -11.69 -14.65 13.66
CA ILE A 210 -11.85 -13.90 14.91
C ILE A 210 -10.49 -13.48 15.47
N LEU A 211 -9.40 -14.21 15.22
CA LEU A 211 -8.09 -13.91 15.81
C LEU A 211 -7.56 -12.49 15.47
N PRO A 212 -7.56 -12.03 14.21
CA PRO A 212 -7.14 -10.66 13.89
C PRO A 212 -8.05 -9.60 14.51
N ILE A 213 -9.37 -9.84 14.53
CA ILE A 213 -10.36 -8.93 15.13
C ILE A 213 -10.15 -8.85 16.65
N ARG A 214 -9.89 -10.00 17.28
CA ARG A 214 -9.59 -10.12 18.70
C ARG A 214 -8.30 -9.37 19.04
N MET A 215 -7.23 -9.55 18.28
CA MET A 215 -5.98 -8.82 18.46
C MET A 215 -6.18 -7.31 18.29
N LEU A 216 -6.94 -6.90 17.26
CA LEU A 216 -7.22 -5.49 16.99
C LEU A 216 -7.99 -4.79 18.12
N LEU A 217 -8.95 -5.48 18.76
CA LEU A 217 -9.85 -4.89 19.76
C LEU A 217 -9.39 -5.10 21.21
N LEU A 218 -8.69 -6.19 21.50
CA LEU A 218 -8.36 -6.59 22.88
C LEU A 218 -6.89 -6.36 23.23
N GLU A 219 -6.01 -6.15 22.26
CA GLU A 219 -4.61 -5.86 22.53
C GLU A 219 -4.31 -4.38 22.28
N PRO A 220 -4.18 -3.55 23.34
CA PRO A 220 -4.14 -2.10 23.21
C PRO A 220 -2.99 -1.61 22.34
N MET A 221 -1.85 -2.30 22.36
CA MET A 221 -0.69 -1.94 21.53
C MET A 221 -1.00 -2.01 20.03
N VAL A 222 -1.68 -3.06 19.56
CA VAL A 222 -2.08 -3.21 18.15
C VAL A 222 -3.10 -2.15 17.81
N THR A 223 -4.10 -1.94 18.67
CA THR A 223 -5.11 -0.90 18.46
C THR A 223 -4.49 0.47 18.26
N PHE A 224 -3.58 0.90 19.14
CA PHE A 224 -2.93 2.21 19.03
C PHE A 224 -2.04 2.32 17.77
N CYS A 225 -1.27 1.28 17.44
CA CYS A 225 -0.46 1.27 16.22
C CYS A 225 -1.34 1.33 14.96
N CYS A 226 -2.42 0.54 14.91
CA CYS A 226 -3.35 0.52 13.78
C CYS A 226 -4.11 1.85 13.65
N LEU A 227 -4.57 2.43 14.77
CA LEU A 227 -5.20 3.76 14.77
C LEU A 227 -4.23 4.81 14.21
N PHE A 228 -3.00 4.86 14.71
CA PHE A 228 -2.00 5.81 14.24
C PHE A 228 -1.67 5.64 12.75
N LEU A 229 -1.42 4.41 12.30
CA LEU A 229 -1.17 4.11 10.89
C LEU A 229 -2.37 4.47 10.01
N SER A 230 -3.60 4.19 10.48
CA SER A 230 -4.82 4.53 9.74
C SER A 230 -5.00 6.03 9.58
N THR A 231 -4.72 6.82 10.63
CA THR A 231 -4.77 8.29 10.58
C THR A 231 -3.76 8.83 9.57
N ILE A 232 -2.52 8.36 9.62
CA ILE A 232 -1.47 8.77 8.69
C ILE A 232 -1.83 8.38 7.24
N TYR A 233 -2.41 7.20 7.03
CA TYR A 233 -2.89 6.76 5.73
C TYR A 233 -4.05 7.61 5.20
N GLY A 234 -4.98 7.99 6.08
CA GLY A 234 -6.07 8.90 5.76
C GLY A 234 -5.54 10.26 5.30
N ILE A 235 -4.58 10.83 6.03
CA ILE A 235 -3.91 12.08 5.65
C ILE A 235 -3.23 11.93 4.28
N TYR A 236 -2.52 10.83 4.06
CA TYR A 236 -1.88 10.55 2.76
C TYR A 236 -2.87 10.60 1.59
N TYR A 237 -4.04 9.94 1.70
CA TYR A 237 -5.07 10.01 0.65
C TYR A 237 -5.76 11.36 0.54
N LEU A 238 -5.98 12.05 1.66
CA LEU A 238 -6.53 13.41 1.63
C LEU A 238 -5.61 14.38 0.91
N LEU A 239 -4.29 14.25 1.06
CA LEU A 239 -3.34 15.09 0.33
C LEU A 239 -3.45 14.91 -1.19
N PHE A 240 -3.73 13.71 -1.71
CA PHE A 240 -3.98 13.53 -3.15
C PHE A 240 -5.20 14.27 -3.66
N GLN A 241 -6.24 14.38 -2.84
CA GLN A 241 -7.48 15.07 -3.22
C GLN A 241 -7.35 16.60 -3.06
N LEU A 242 -6.61 17.05 -2.04
CA LEU A 242 -6.53 18.47 -1.68
C LEU A 242 -5.43 19.22 -2.41
N LEU A 243 -4.29 18.59 -2.69
CA LEU A 243 -3.14 19.30 -3.26
C LEU A 243 -3.38 19.82 -4.68
N PRO A 244 -3.88 19.03 -5.65
CA PRO A 244 -4.07 19.53 -7.01
C PRO A 244 -5.00 20.76 -7.08
N PRO A 245 -6.17 20.77 -6.42
CA PRO A 245 -7.01 21.96 -6.35
C PRO A 245 -6.39 23.14 -5.58
N ALA A 246 -5.58 22.87 -4.56
CA ALA A 246 -4.90 23.94 -3.82
C ALA A 246 -3.82 24.63 -4.68
N PHE A 247 -3.06 23.86 -5.48
CA PHE A 247 -2.03 24.43 -6.36
C PHE A 247 -2.62 25.24 -7.52
N THR A 248 -3.78 24.82 -8.06
CA THR A 248 -4.48 25.58 -9.11
C THR A 248 -5.05 26.88 -8.57
N THR A 249 -5.66 26.87 -7.38
CA THR A 249 -6.33 28.04 -6.79
C THR A 249 -5.34 29.07 -6.21
N VAL A 250 -4.30 28.63 -5.50
CA VAL A 250 -3.37 29.53 -4.81
C VAL A 250 -2.22 30.01 -5.71
N TYR A 251 -1.66 29.13 -6.53
CA TYR A 251 -0.51 29.44 -7.38
C TYR A 251 -0.86 29.65 -8.85
N GLY A 252 -2.12 29.46 -9.25
CA GLY A 252 -2.56 29.63 -10.64
C GLY A 252 -1.96 28.58 -11.58
N TRP A 253 -1.58 27.40 -11.08
CA TRP A 253 -1.00 26.35 -11.93
C TRP A 253 -2.09 25.73 -12.81
N GLU A 254 -1.95 25.85 -14.12
CA GLU A 254 -2.86 25.24 -15.09
C GLU A 254 -2.23 24.06 -15.84
N GLY A 255 -3.05 23.07 -16.17
CA GLY A 255 -2.71 21.96 -17.07
C GLY A 255 -1.60 21.03 -16.57
N LYS A 256 -0.60 20.78 -17.43
CA LYS A 256 0.49 19.78 -17.23
C LYS A 256 1.37 20.03 -16.00
N THR A 257 1.37 21.25 -15.46
CA THR A 257 2.16 21.58 -14.28
C THR A 257 1.61 20.91 -13.02
N ASN A 258 0.33 20.50 -13.03
CA ASN A 258 -0.30 19.84 -11.89
C ASN A 258 0.24 18.41 -11.66
N ASP A 259 0.70 17.73 -12.71
CA ASP A 259 1.32 16.40 -12.62
C ASP A 259 2.62 16.40 -11.79
N VAL A 260 3.30 17.54 -11.72
CA VAL A 260 4.56 17.72 -11.00
C VAL A 260 4.36 17.74 -9.48
N THR A 261 3.14 18.04 -9.02
CA THR A 261 2.82 18.16 -7.59
C THR A 261 3.15 16.87 -6.84
N PHE A 262 2.86 15.69 -7.42
CA PHE A 262 3.09 14.42 -6.74
C PHE A 262 4.54 13.87 -6.84
N VAL A 263 5.40 14.48 -7.66
CA VAL A 263 6.78 14.01 -7.86
C VAL A 263 7.62 14.08 -6.56
N PRO A 264 7.61 15.19 -5.79
CA PRO A 264 8.26 15.25 -4.49
C PRO A 264 7.83 14.14 -3.55
N LEU A 265 6.53 13.80 -3.51
CA LEU A 265 6.01 12.72 -2.68
C LEU A 265 6.66 11.37 -3.07
N ALA A 266 6.75 11.05 -4.36
CA ALA A 266 7.46 9.87 -4.85
C ALA A 266 8.94 9.89 -4.44
N VAL A 267 9.64 11.00 -4.63
CA VAL A 267 11.05 11.14 -4.23
C VAL A 267 11.21 10.90 -2.72
N GLY A 268 10.34 11.47 -1.90
CA GLY A 268 10.32 11.26 -0.45
C GLY A 268 10.17 9.80 -0.06
N THR A 269 9.25 9.07 -0.70
CA THR A 269 9.03 7.64 -0.45
C THR A 269 10.24 6.77 -0.84
N VAL A 270 10.92 7.09 -1.95
CA VAL A 270 12.15 6.38 -2.34
C VAL A 270 13.29 6.67 -1.36
N LEU A 271 13.45 7.94 -0.97
CA LEU A 271 14.43 8.34 0.04
C LEU A 271 14.19 7.63 1.38
N ALA A 272 12.94 7.47 1.82
CA ALA A 272 12.61 6.68 3.00
C ALA A 272 13.05 5.22 2.88
N GLY A 273 12.85 4.58 1.72
CA GLY A 273 13.34 3.22 1.46
C GLY A 273 14.86 3.10 1.54
N ILE A 274 15.59 4.11 1.03
CA ILE A 274 17.05 4.20 1.11
C ILE A 274 17.49 4.38 2.56
N VAL A 275 16.91 5.33 3.29
CA VAL A 275 17.21 5.59 4.71
C VAL A 275 16.94 4.33 5.54
N PHE A 276 15.79 3.69 5.35
CA PHE A 276 15.46 2.44 6.04
C PHE A 276 16.48 1.34 5.79
N THR A 277 16.87 1.15 4.52
CA THR A 277 17.87 0.14 4.12
C THR A 277 19.25 0.46 4.72
N ALA A 278 19.69 1.72 4.65
CA ALA A 278 21.00 2.17 5.14
C ALA A 278 21.13 2.14 6.66
N SER A 279 20.05 2.49 7.39
CA SER A 279 20.04 2.48 8.85
C SER A 279 19.88 1.07 9.43
N SER A 280 19.34 0.12 8.67
CA SER A 280 19.05 -1.24 9.17
C SER A 280 20.26 -2.00 9.75
N PRO A 281 21.48 -1.99 9.16
CA PRO A 281 22.62 -2.71 9.70
C PRO A 281 23.21 -2.01 10.93
N ALA A 282 23.19 -0.67 10.95
CA ALA A 282 23.67 0.13 12.08
C ALA A 282 22.79 -0.08 13.32
N LEU A 283 21.47 -0.08 13.15
CA LEU A 283 20.50 -0.36 14.21
C LEU A 283 20.62 -1.79 14.73
N CYS A 284 20.84 -2.78 13.86
CA CYS A 284 21.10 -4.16 14.27
C CYS A 284 22.37 -4.27 15.13
N ARG A 285 23.47 -3.64 14.71
CA ARG A 285 24.73 -3.64 15.46
C ARG A 285 24.63 -2.91 16.80
N TRP A 286 23.96 -1.76 16.83
CA TRP A 286 23.72 -1.01 18.07
C TRP A 286 22.91 -1.84 19.09
N ALA A 287 21.85 -2.50 18.62
CA ALA A 287 21.04 -3.38 19.48
C ALA A 287 21.82 -4.61 19.99
N GLU A 288 22.81 -5.09 19.24
CA GLU A 288 23.66 -6.23 19.65
C GLU A 288 24.79 -5.80 20.60
N GLY A 289 25.33 -4.59 20.46
CA GLY A 289 26.44 -4.08 21.26
C GLY A 289 26.08 -3.64 22.69
N GLU A 290 24.84 -3.23 22.94
CA GLU A 290 24.45 -2.74 24.28
C GLU A 290 24.13 -3.85 25.30
N GLY A 291 24.16 -5.14 24.92
CA GLY A 291 23.72 -6.24 25.80
C GLY A 291 22.24 -6.14 26.24
N ARG A 292 21.52 -5.11 25.77
CA ARG A 292 20.10 -4.87 25.97
C ARG A 292 19.35 -5.90 25.16
N ALA A 293 19.05 -7.01 25.83
CA ALA A 293 18.19 -8.12 25.43
C ALA A 293 17.96 -8.21 23.92
N ARG A 294 18.58 -9.24 23.34
CA ARG A 294 18.45 -9.84 22.00
C ARG A 294 17.00 -10.02 21.46
N TRP A 295 15.98 -9.49 22.14
CA TRP A 295 14.56 -9.81 22.01
C TRP A 295 13.57 -8.64 22.12
N ALA A 296 13.98 -7.37 22.26
CA ALA A 296 13.04 -6.24 22.18
C ALA A 296 12.99 -5.65 20.75
N PRO A 297 12.03 -6.05 19.89
CA PRO A 297 11.89 -5.48 18.54
C PRO A 297 11.65 -3.96 18.53
N GLU A 298 11.24 -3.41 19.67
CA GLU A 298 11.10 -1.97 19.95
C GLU A 298 12.40 -1.22 19.66
N ASN A 299 13.53 -1.64 20.22
CA ASN A 299 14.80 -0.91 20.13
C ASN A 299 15.35 -0.83 18.69
N ARG A 300 14.99 -1.80 17.83
CA ARG A 300 15.48 -1.84 16.44
C ARG A 300 14.63 -1.01 15.48
N ARG A 301 13.32 -0.91 15.72
CA ARG A 301 12.36 -0.39 14.73
C ARG A 301 11.71 0.94 15.15
N LEU A 302 11.49 1.16 16.45
CA LEU A 302 10.83 2.38 16.95
C LEU A 302 11.61 3.69 16.69
N PRO A 303 12.96 3.74 16.74
CA PRO A 303 13.68 5.00 16.51
C PRO A 303 13.42 5.64 15.14
N LEU A 304 13.34 4.82 14.09
CA LEU A 304 13.02 5.27 12.74
C LEU A 304 11.58 5.79 12.64
N ALA A 305 10.64 5.17 13.36
CA ALA A 305 9.26 5.65 13.44
C ALA A 305 9.18 7.02 14.14
N CYS A 306 9.92 7.24 15.22
CA CYS A 306 9.94 8.54 15.92
C CYS A 306 10.50 9.66 15.03
N ILE A 307 11.56 9.38 14.27
CA ILE A 307 12.13 10.32 13.31
C ILE A 307 11.09 10.63 12.22
N GLY A 308 10.49 9.59 11.63
CA GLY A 308 9.47 9.77 10.59
C GLY A 308 8.25 10.56 11.08
N ALA A 309 7.79 10.33 12.32
CA ALA A 309 6.68 11.08 12.91
C ALA A 309 7.00 12.58 13.07
N GLY A 310 8.23 12.92 13.46
CA GLY A 310 8.69 14.31 13.51
C GLY A 310 8.65 14.99 12.13
N PHE A 311 9.09 14.28 11.08
CA PHE A 311 9.00 14.76 9.70
C PHE A 311 7.56 14.99 9.24
N ILE A 312 6.63 14.07 9.56
CA ILE A 312 5.21 14.23 9.20
C ILE A 312 4.63 15.51 9.82
N ILE A 313 4.84 15.73 11.12
CA ILE A 313 4.30 16.90 11.81
C ILE A 313 4.86 18.18 11.20
N LEU A 314 6.19 18.27 11.07
CA LEU A 314 6.84 19.44 10.48
C LEU A 314 6.35 19.70 9.05
N ALA A 315 6.27 18.66 8.24
CA ALA A 315 5.80 18.75 6.86
C ALA A 315 4.37 19.29 6.77
N LEU A 316 3.44 18.82 7.61
CA LEU A 316 2.06 19.31 7.60
C LEU A 316 1.95 20.77 8.01
N PHE A 317 2.72 21.22 9.02
CA PHE A 317 2.77 22.63 9.41
C PHE A 317 3.36 23.52 8.30
N VAL A 318 4.45 23.09 7.68
CA VAL A 318 5.08 23.83 6.58
C VAL A 318 4.17 23.87 5.36
N LEU A 319 3.47 22.77 5.05
CA LEU A 319 2.52 22.70 3.95
C LEU A 319 1.33 23.65 4.19
N GLY A 320 0.75 23.65 5.40
CA GLY A 320 -0.32 24.58 5.77
C GLY A 320 0.11 26.05 5.77
N TYR A 321 1.40 26.32 6.01
CA TYR A 321 1.96 27.67 5.85
C TYR A 321 2.20 28.02 4.38
N ALA A 322 2.71 27.07 3.59
CA ALA A 322 3.09 27.29 2.20
C ALA A 322 1.88 27.54 1.29
N VAL A 323 0.75 26.87 1.53
CA VAL A 323 -0.52 27.04 0.80
C VAL A 323 -1.24 28.32 1.30
N ARG A 324 -0.58 29.46 1.12
CA ARG A 324 -1.08 30.82 1.38
C ARG A 324 -0.62 31.73 0.24
N GLU A 325 -1.45 32.71 -0.10
CA GLU A 325 -1.11 33.71 -1.12
C GLU A 325 0.24 34.39 -0.79
N GLY A 326 1.13 34.48 -1.79
CA GLY A 326 2.44 35.14 -1.68
C GLY A 326 3.61 34.27 -1.22
N THR A 327 3.40 32.98 -0.95
CA THR A 327 4.50 32.04 -0.60
C THR A 327 5.03 31.30 -1.83
N SER A 328 6.30 30.87 -1.83
CA SER A 328 6.87 30.09 -2.94
C SER A 328 6.28 28.68 -3.02
N SER A 329 5.85 28.27 -4.21
CA SER A 329 5.36 26.91 -4.50
C SER A 329 6.41 25.82 -4.23
N SER A 330 7.70 26.15 -4.33
CA SER A 330 8.79 25.22 -4.01
C SER A 330 8.78 24.77 -2.55
N LEU A 331 8.31 25.62 -1.62
CA LEU A 331 8.22 25.26 -0.20
C LEU A 331 7.15 24.18 0.03
N ALA A 332 6.01 24.29 -0.65
CA ALA A 332 4.95 23.29 -0.59
C ALA A 332 5.42 21.93 -1.16
N LEU A 333 6.13 21.94 -2.29
CA LEU A 333 6.71 20.73 -2.88
C LEU A 333 7.74 20.05 -1.96
N VAL A 334 8.61 20.83 -1.32
CA VAL A 334 9.60 20.28 -0.37
C VAL A 334 8.91 19.69 0.86
N ALA A 335 7.87 20.36 1.38
CA ALA A 335 7.08 19.86 2.50
C ALA A 335 6.37 18.55 2.14
N GLU A 336 5.81 18.44 0.93
CA GLU A 336 5.19 17.21 0.44
C GLU A 336 6.20 16.05 0.34
N GLY A 337 7.41 16.31 -0.17
CA GLY A 337 8.48 15.31 -0.19
C GLY A 337 8.92 14.87 1.21
N ALA A 338 9.02 15.81 2.16
CA ALA A 338 9.30 15.50 3.56
C ALA A 338 8.18 14.68 4.21
N PHE A 339 6.91 14.95 3.87
CA PHE A 339 5.77 14.14 4.30
C PHE A 339 5.89 12.72 3.76
N GLY A 340 6.19 12.53 2.47
CA GLY A 340 6.37 11.21 1.86
C GLY A 340 7.49 10.39 2.52
N LEU A 341 8.59 11.06 2.90
CA LEU A 341 9.67 10.45 3.65
C LEU A 341 9.23 9.99 5.05
N GLY A 342 8.60 10.89 5.81
CA GLY A 342 8.12 10.58 7.16
C GLY A 342 7.03 9.48 7.15
N PHE A 343 6.07 9.59 6.24
CA PHE A 343 4.97 8.63 6.03
C PHE A 343 5.51 7.21 5.89
N LEU A 344 6.42 6.99 4.93
CA LEU A 344 6.87 5.64 4.61
C LEU A 344 7.80 5.07 5.68
N LEU A 345 8.65 5.90 6.29
CA LEU A 345 9.49 5.49 7.42
C LEU A 345 8.65 4.96 8.58
N VAL A 346 7.59 5.68 8.97
CA VAL A 346 6.65 5.24 10.00
C VAL A 346 5.95 3.94 9.60
N PHE A 347 5.42 3.88 8.37
CA PHE A 347 4.70 2.71 7.87
C PHE A 347 5.54 1.44 7.88
N MET A 348 6.76 1.50 7.31
CA MET A 348 7.68 0.38 7.30
C MET A 348 8.07 -0.03 8.72
N SER A 349 8.41 0.94 9.57
CA SER A 349 8.93 0.68 10.90
C SER A 349 7.89 0.02 11.80
N LEU A 350 6.66 0.53 11.84
CA LEU A 350 5.58 0.00 12.67
C LEU A 350 5.01 -1.31 12.13
N THR A 351 4.84 -1.46 10.81
CA THR A 351 4.37 -2.73 10.22
C THR A 351 5.37 -3.84 10.51
N ASN A 352 6.66 -3.57 10.32
CA ASN A 352 7.71 -4.49 10.69
C ASN A 352 7.68 -4.73 12.21
N TYR A 353 7.60 -3.70 13.05
CA TYR A 353 7.56 -3.87 14.51
C TYR A 353 6.46 -4.83 14.98
N LEU A 354 5.24 -4.69 14.45
CA LEU A 354 4.12 -5.60 14.75
C LEU A 354 4.44 -7.05 14.34
N VAL A 355 5.03 -7.26 13.16
CA VAL A 355 5.42 -8.59 12.70
C VAL A 355 6.43 -9.26 13.65
N ASP A 356 7.41 -8.52 14.15
CA ASP A 356 8.43 -9.09 15.05
C ASP A 356 7.88 -9.29 16.47
N ALA A 357 7.15 -8.33 17.02
CA ALA A 357 6.57 -8.42 18.36
C ALA A 357 5.63 -9.63 18.51
N TYR A 358 4.83 -9.91 17.47
CA TYR A 358 3.86 -11.00 17.48
C TYR A 358 4.41 -12.35 17.03
N LYS A 359 5.52 -12.38 16.27
CA LYS A 359 6.27 -13.63 16.03
C LYS A 359 6.82 -14.21 17.33
N VAL A 360 7.30 -13.37 18.25
CA VAL A 360 7.84 -13.77 19.56
C VAL A 360 6.73 -14.26 20.51
N ARG A 361 5.48 -13.82 20.30
CA ARG A 361 4.34 -14.14 21.16
C ARG A 361 3.44 -15.25 20.61
N SER A 362 3.64 -15.66 19.35
CA SER A 362 2.97 -16.81 18.77
C SER A 362 3.48 -18.09 19.43
N PRO A 363 2.60 -18.99 19.90
CA PRO A 363 3.00 -20.24 20.57
C PRO A 363 3.89 -21.15 19.71
N ALA A 364 3.99 -20.90 18.39
CA ALA A 364 4.92 -21.58 17.49
C ALA A 364 6.41 -21.31 17.77
N SER A 365 6.77 -20.25 18.50
CA SER A 365 8.18 -19.96 18.84
C SER A 365 8.66 -20.62 20.14
N LYS A 366 7.76 -21.28 20.88
CA LYS A 366 8.10 -21.98 22.14
C LYS A 366 8.53 -23.43 21.92
N SER A 367 8.53 -23.91 20.68
CA SER A 367 8.86 -25.30 20.33
C SER A 367 10.12 -25.45 19.46
N SER A 368 11.01 -24.45 19.43
CA SER A 368 12.33 -24.56 18.77
C SER A 368 13.47 -24.32 19.73
#